data_AF-A0A8J9X921-F1
#
_entry.id   AF-A0A8J9X921-F1
#
_cell.length_a   1.000
_cell.length_b   1.000
_cell.length_c   1.000
_cell.angle_alpha   90.00
_cell.angle_beta   90.00
_cell.angle_gamma   90.00
#
_symmetry.space_group_name_H-M   'P 1'
#
loop_
_entity.id
_entity.type
_entity.pdbx_description
1 polymer ?
#
loop_
_entity_poly.entity_id
_entity_poly.type
_entity_poly.pdbx_seq_one_letter_code
_entity_poly.pdbx_strand_id
1 'polypeptide(L)'
;MGDSAYSFSLTTFSRTGKLLQIEYALNAVANGRTALGICAKDGVVIATDKKLPSVLVDTAHVHKMETITPTTGFCYSGVGPDYRVL
;
A
#
# COMPACT_ATOMS: atom_id res chain seq x y z
N MET A 1 22.55 20.18 -14.52
CA MET A 1 21.97 19.14 -15.39
C MET A 1 20.53 18.94 -14.96
N GLY A 2 19.62 19.76 -15.48
CA GLY A 2 18.30 19.99 -14.88
C GLY A 2 17.08 19.58 -15.72
N ASP A 3 17.24 19.09 -16.95
CA ASP A 3 16.12 19.05 -17.91
C ASP A 3 15.66 17.64 -18.35
N SER A 4 16.18 16.56 -17.76
CA SER A 4 15.76 15.19 -18.11
C SER A 4 14.81 14.54 -17.09
N ALA A 5 14.48 15.21 -15.99
CA ALA A 5 13.67 14.66 -14.91
C ALA A 5 12.16 14.91 -15.06
N TYR A 6 11.74 15.79 -15.98
CA TYR A 6 10.38 16.33 -16.02
C TYR A 6 9.62 16.09 -17.34
N SER A 7 10.00 15.09 -18.13
CA SER A 7 9.16 14.66 -19.26
C SER A 7 9.33 13.18 -19.54
N PHE A 8 8.78 12.35 -18.65
CA PHE A 8 8.49 10.96 -18.98
C PHE A 8 6.98 10.82 -18.86
N SER A 9 6.30 10.48 -19.96
CA SER A 9 4.90 10.13 -19.88
C SER A 9 4.75 9.02 -18.83
N LEU A 10 3.83 9.21 -17.89
CA LEU A 10 3.65 8.37 -16.70
C LEU A 10 3.35 6.90 -17.03
N THR A 11 2.97 6.64 -18.28
CA THR A 11 2.62 5.33 -18.84
C THR A 11 3.54 4.89 -19.97
N THR A 12 4.72 5.50 -20.11
CA THR A 12 5.70 5.12 -21.15
C THR A 12 6.45 3.85 -20.78
N PHE A 13 6.51 2.92 -21.71
CA PHE A 13 7.33 1.72 -21.60
C PHE A 13 8.82 2.04 -21.75
N SER A 14 9.65 1.43 -20.91
CA SER A 14 11.09 1.42 -21.07
C SER A 14 11.52 0.61 -22.30
N ARG A 15 12.79 0.73 -22.70
CA ARG A 15 13.41 -0.11 -23.74
C ARG A 15 13.35 -1.61 -23.45
N THR A 16 13.08 -1.99 -22.21
CA THR A 16 12.90 -3.39 -21.75
C THR A 16 11.44 -3.84 -21.68
N GLY A 17 10.48 -2.99 -22.09
CA GLY A 17 9.05 -3.30 -22.05
C GLY A 17 8.40 -3.16 -20.67
N LYS A 18 9.09 -2.54 -19.70
CA LYS A 18 8.58 -2.30 -18.34
C LYS A 18 8.09 -0.87 -18.15
N LEU A 19 7.03 -0.67 -17.37
CA LEU A 19 6.58 0.64 -16.89
C LEU A 19 7.33 1.00 -15.60
N LEU A 20 8.27 1.94 -15.68
CA LEU A 20 9.10 2.29 -14.50
C LEU A 20 8.26 2.80 -13.33
N GLN A 21 7.17 3.53 -13.59
CA GLN A 21 6.29 4.04 -12.53
C GLN A 21 5.65 2.91 -11.72
N ILE A 22 5.30 1.78 -12.35
CA ILE A 22 4.77 0.60 -11.64
C ILE A 22 5.87 -0.06 -10.80
N GLU A 23 7.09 -0.16 -11.33
CA GLU A 23 8.22 -0.71 -10.58
C GLU A 23 8.54 0.14 -9.34
N TYR A 24 8.44 1.48 -9.45
CA TYR A 24 8.58 2.36 -8.28
C TYR A 24 7.45 2.19 -7.27
N ALA A 25 6.20 2.02 -7.72
CA ALA A 25 5.07 1.74 -6.85
C ALA A 25 5.24 0.40 -6.10
N LEU A 26 5.70 -0.65 -6.79
CA LEU A 26 5.98 -1.95 -6.16
C LEU A 26 7.08 -1.83 -5.09
N ASN A 27 8.13 -1.04 -5.34
CA ASN A 27 9.16 -0.75 -4.35
C ASN A 27 8.59 0.01 -3.13
N ALA A 28 7.64 0.93 -3.33
CA ALA A 28 6.97 1.61 -2.23
C ALA A 28 6.14 0.64 -1.37
N VAL A 29 5.45 -0.32 -2.00
CA VAL A 29 4.71 -1.39 -1.29
C VAL A 29 5.66 -2.32 -0.53
N ALA A 30 6.81 -2.67 -1.11
CA ALA A 30 7.82 -3.51 -0.47
C ALA A 30 8.44 -2.87 0.79
N ASN A 31 8.57 -1.53 0.79
CA ASN A 31 8.97 -0.75 1.97
C ASN A 31 7.80 -0.43 2.92
N GLY A 32 6.58 -0.80 2.51
CA GLY A 32 5.39 -0.71 3.32
C GLY A 32 5.44 -1.63 4.53
N ARG A 33 4.51 -1.41 5.45
CA ARG A 33 4.36 -2.27 6.64
C ARG A 33 3.67 -3.56 6.24
N THR A 34 4.15 -4.67 6.80
CA THR A 34 3.64 -6.00 6.50
C THR A 34 2.13 -6.11 6.75
N ALA A 35 1.43 -6.68 5.78
CA ALA A 35 0.06 -7.13 5.86
C ALA A 35 0.01 -8.58 5.38
N LEU A 36 -0.77 -9.42 6.06
CA LEU A 36 -0.88 -10.86 5.82
C LEU A 36 -2.35 -11.28 5.89
N GLY A 37 -2.74 -12.14 4.95
CA GLY A 37 -4.02 -12.85 4.99
C GLY A 37 -3.78 -14.36 5.02
N ILE A 38 -4.51 -15.07 5.87
CA ILE A 38 -4.51 -16.54 5.95
C ILE A 38 -5.93 -17.02 5.67
N CYS A 39 -6.07 -17.85 4.65
CA CYS A 39 -7.32 -18.54 4.34
C CYS A 39 -7.36 -19.89 5.07
N ALA A 40 -8.42 -20.12 5.84
CA ALA A 40 -8.72 -21.39 6.51
C ALA A 40 -10.00 -21.99 5.92
N LYS A 41 -10.32 -23.24 6.29
CA LYS A 41 -11.55 -23.90 5.81
C LYS A 41 -12.82 -23.14 6.19
N ASP A 42 -12.80 -22.50 7.35
CA ASP A 42 -14.00 -21.96 8.01
C ASP A 42 -14.02 -20.42 7.98
N GLY A 43 -13.02 -19.79 7.36
CA GLY A 43 -12.92 -18.33 7.33
C GLY A 43 -11.55 -17.81 6.92
N VAL A 44 -11.36 -16.49 7.06
CA VAL A 44 -10.13 -15.79 6.69
C VAL A 44 -9.67 -14.94 7.87
N VAL A 45 -8.36 -14.95 8.14
CA VAL A 45 -7.71 -14.06 9.11
C VAL A 45 -6.87 -13.05 8.35
N ILE A 46 -7.03 -11.77 8.66
CA ILE A 46 -6.21 -10.69 8.12
C ILE A 46 -5.48 -10.02 9.29
N ALA A 47 -4.17 -9.84 9.16
CA ALA A 47 -3.31 -9.24 10.17
C ALA A 47 -2.36 -8.21 9.53
N THR A 48 -2.08 -7.10 10.20
CA THR A 48 -1.11 -6.10 9.73
C THR A 48 -0.34 -5.49 10.89
N ASP A 49 0.92 -5.16 10.64
CA ASP A 49 1.73 -4.43 11.61
C ASP A 49 1.31 -2.95 11.68
N LYS A 50 0.92 -2.52 12.88
CA LYS A 50 0.55 -1.13 13.19
C LYS A 50 1.64 -0.48 14.04
N LYS A 51 2.73 -0.10 13.37
CA LYS A 51 3.82 0.64 14.00
C LYS A 51 3.52 2.14 14.07
N LEU A 52 3.44 2.67 15.28
CA LEU A 52 3.26 4.10 15.54
C LEU A 52 4.61 4.83 15.49
N PRO A 53 4.64 6.08 15.01
CA PRO A 53 5.86 6.88 14.99
C PRO A 53 6.22 7.43 16.39
N SER A 54 5.24 7.58 17.27
CA SER A 54 5.41 8.10 18.63
C SER A 54 4.29 7.59 19.53
N VAL A 55 4.57 7.54 20.85
CA VAL A 55 3.58 7.25 21.90
C VAL A 55 2.52 8.35 22.03
N LEU A 56 2.75 9.52 21.44
CA LEU A 56 1.79 10.63 21.42
C LEU A 56 0.68 10.44 20.37
N VAL A 57 0.82 9.45 19.48
CA VAL A 57 -0.19 9.21 18.45
C VAL A 57 -1.37 8.46 19.05
N ASP A 58 -2.55 9.00 18.84
CA ASP A 58 -3.78 8.31 19.19
C ASP A 58 -3.99 7.09 18.29
N THR A 59 -3.82 5.92 18.88
CA THR A 59 -4.03 4.64 18.20
C THR A 59 -5.46 4.46 17.70
N ALA A 60 -6.46 5.08 18.32
CA ALA A 60 -7.86 4.91 17.92
C ALA A 60 -8.11 5.43 16.49
N HIS A 61 -7.32 6.42 16.03
CA HIS A 61 -7.50 7.09 14.74
C HIS A 61 -6.58 6.56 13.62
N VAL A 62 -5.70 5.61 13.92
CA VAL A 62 -4.80 5.03 12.92
C VAL A 62 -5.39 3.71 12.42
N HIS A 63 -6.06 3.75 11.27
CA HIS A 63 -6.68 2.57 10.67
C HIS A 63 -5.80 1.97 9.56
N LYS A 64 -5.78 0.63 9.51
CA LYS A 64 -5.12 -0.16 8.46
C LYS A 64 -5.97 -1.27 7.90
N MET A 65 -7.15 -1.43 8.47
CA MET A 65 -8.16 -2.39 8.09
C MET A 65 -9.47 -1.64 8.07
N GLU A 66 -10.19 -1.73 6.96
CA GLU A 66 -11.58 -1.29 6.90
C GLU A 66 -12.50 -2.47 6.62
N THR A 67 -13.73 -2.32 7.10
CA THR A 67 -14.86 -3.17 6.71
C THR A 67 -15.56 -2.52 5.53
N ILE A 68 -15.59 -3.19 4.38
CA ILE A 68 -16.28 -2.71 3.17
C ILE A 68 -17.76 -3.13 3.23
N THR A 69 -18.00 -4.38 3.60
CA THR A 69 -19.33 -4.97 3.79
C THR A 69 -19.35 -5.79 5.08
N PRO A 70 -20.52 -6.19 5.61
CA PRO A 70 -20.58 -7.00 6.83
C PRO A 70 -19.77 -8.31 6.79
N THR A 71 -19.42 -8.81 5.60
CA THR A 71 -18.67 -10.05 5.40
C THR A 71 -17.28 -9.84 4.79
N THR A 72 -16.96 -8.62 4.35
CA THR A 72 -15.73 -8.34 3.59
C THR A 72 -15.01 -7.13 4.17
N GLY A 73 -13.73 -7.30 4.44
CA GLY A 73 -12.83 -6.22 4.81
C GLY A 73 -11.56 -6.28 3.96
N PHE A 74 -10.78 -5.21 4.03
CA PHE A 74 -9.49 -5.14 3.37
C PHE A 74 -8.44 -4.52 4.28
N CYS A 75 -7.18 -4.76 3.96
CA CYS A 75 -6.03 -4.11 4.57
C CYS A 75 -5.07 -3.66 3.47
N TYR A 76 -4.14 -2.76 3.78
CA TYR A 76 -3.17 -2.25 2.82
C TYR A 76 -1.73 -2.38 3.30
N SER A 77 -0.81 -2.40 2.34
CA SER A 77 0.62 -2.14 2.55
C SER A 77 1.07 -1.08 1.53
N GLY A 78 1.88 -0.14 1.99
CA GLY A 78 2.40 0.96 1.16
C GLY A 78 1.98 2.32 1.71
N VAL A 79 1.52 3.20 0.82
CA VAL A 79 1.26 4.62 1.09
C VAL A 79 -0.12 4.79 1.76
N GLY A 80 -0.12 5.27 3.00
CA GLY A 80 -1.34 5.40 3.81
C GLY A 80 -2.42 6.34 3.25
N PRO A 81 -2.07 7.51 2.71
CA PRO A 81 -3.05 8.39 2.06
C PRO A 81 -3.77 7.74 0.87
N ASP A 82 -3.04 7.01 0.02
CA ASP A 82 -3.59 6.39 -1.18
C ASP A 82 -4.66 5.34 -0.85
N TYR A 83 -4.42 4.56 0.22
CA TYR A 83 -5.39 3.58 0.74
C TYR A 83 -6.77 4.19 1.05
N ARG A 84 -6.83 5.44 1.50
CA ARG A 84 -8.10 6.07 1.91
C ARG A 84 -9.00 6.41 0.74
N VAL A 85 -8.47 6.42 -0.48
CA VAL A 85 -9.18 6.79 -1.70
C VAL A 85 -9.61 5.55 -2.51
N LEU A 86 -8.97 4.40 -2.26
CA LEU A 86 -9.30 3.11 -2.86
C LEU A 86 -10.59 2.52 -2.28
#